data_AF-A0A382SXJ9-F1
#
_entry.id   AF-A0A382SXJ9-F1
#
_cell.length_a   1.000
_cell.length_b   1.000
_cell.length_c   1.000
_cell.angle_alpha   90.00
_cell.angle_beta   90.00
_cell.angle_gamma   90.00
#
_symmetry.space_group_name_H-M   'P 1'
#
loop_
_entity.id
_entity.type
_entity.pdbx_description
1 polymer ?
#
loop_
_entity_poly.entity_id
_entity_poly.type
_entity_poly.pdbx_seq_one_letter_code
_entity_poly.pdbx_strand_id
1 'polypeptide(L)'
;TSEGCKNNVLINCTPIGVNENTELQILDFIDTAKYCIDINYINNKLAKSIFSKYTDYYISGLDMFIFQALASLDIWFSEELSEKLNYKELVEIIKNE
;
A
#
# COMPACT_ATOMS: atom_id res chain seq x y z
N THR A 1 -29.10 -10.33 8.50
CA THR A 1 -27.91 -9.74 7.85
C THR A 1 -27.34 -8.74 8.81
N SER A 2 -26.22 -9.07 9.45
CA SER A 2 -25.57 -8.16 10.41
C SER A 2 -25.19 -6.89 9.68
N GLU A 3 -25.63 -5.77 10.22
CA GLU A 3 -25.35 -4.41 9.76
C GLU A 3 -23.83 -4.22 9.73
N GLY A 4 -23.23 -4.46 8.56
CA GLY A 4 -21.78 -4.48 8.37
C GLY A 4 -21.17 -3.17 8.86
N CYS A 5 -20.13 -3.28 9.68
CA CYS A 5 -19.44 -2.14 10.25
C CYS A 5 -19.00 -1.17 9.13
N LYS A 6 -19.61 0.02 9.07
CA LYS A 6 -19.48 0.99 7.97
C LYS A 6 -18.05 1.53 7.72
N ASN A 7 -17.04 1.01 8.44
CA ASN A 7 -15.65 1.46 8.41
C ASN A 7 -14.66 0.28 8.45
N ASN A 8 -14.92 -0.81 7.71
CA ASN A 8 -13.95 -1.89 7.57
C ASN A 8 -12.72 -1.45 6.76
N VAL A 9 -11.55 -1.99 7.13
CA VAL A 9 -10.27 -1.77 6.44
C VAL A 9 -9.74 -3.13 5.98
N LEU A 10 -9.51 -3.26 4.68
CA LEU A 10 -8.78 -4.37 4.08
C LEU A 10 -7.29 -4.02 4.06
N ILE A 11 -6.42 -4.94 4.47
CA ILE A 11 -4.97 -4.77 4.36
C ILE A 11 -4.43 -5.92 3.50
N ASN A 12 -3.94 -5.59 2.30
CA ASN A 12 -3.26 -6.55 1.44
C ASN A 12 -1.78 -6.63 1.86
N CYS A 13 -1.40 -7.76 2.47
CA CYS A 13 -0.02 -8.10 2.79
C CYS A 13 0.54 -9.22 1.88
N THR A 14 -0.15 -9.52 0.78
CA THR A 14 0.23 -10.58 -0.16
C THR A 14 0.82 -9.97 -1.44
N PRO A 15 1.47 -10.75 -2.31
CA PRO A 15 1.92 -10.26 -3.62
C PRO A 15 0.80 -9.95 -4.64
N ILE A 16 -0.49 -10.08 -4.26
CA ILE A 16 -1.63 -9.76 -5.14
C ILE A 16 -1.52 -8.32 -5.63
N GLY A 17 -1.59 -8.14 -6.95
CA GLY A 17 -1.49 -6.83 -7.57
C GLY A 17 -0.08 -6.44 -8.05
N VAL A 18 0.96 -7.20 -7.70
CA VAL A 18 2.33 -6.97 -8.18
C VAL A 18 2.50 -7.40 -9.65
N ASN A 19 1.95 -8.56 -10.01
CA ASN A 19 1.97 -9.09 -11.37
C ASN A 19 0.67 -9.84 -11.72
N GLU A 20 0.45 -10.06 -13.01
CA GLU A 20 -0.79 -10.68 -13.53
C GLU A 20 -0.94 -12.16 -13.18
N ASN A 21 0.13 -12.83 -12.78
CA ASN A 21 0.14 -14.27 -12.50
C ASN A 21 -0.23 -14.59 -11.04
N THR A 22 -0.85 -13.66 -10.31
CA THR A 22 -1.20 -13.91 -8.91
C THR A 22 -2.56 -14.59 -8.80
N GLU A 23 -2.65 -15.64 -7.98
CA GLU A 23 -3.90 -16.32 -7.67
C GLU A 23 -4.83 -15.41 -6.85
N LEU A 24 -6.07 -15.24 -7.32
CA LEU A 24 -7.04 -14.31 -6.73
C LEU A 24 -8.15 -15.01 -5.93
N GLN A 25 -8.12 -16.34 -5.79
CA GLN A 25 -9.20 -17.10 -5.13
C GLN A 25 -9.45 -16.66 -3.68
N ILE A 26 -8.40 -16.19 -2.99
CA ILE A 26 -8.54 -15.67 -1.63
C ILE A 26 -9.46 -14.43 -1.57
N LEU A 27 -9.58 -13.68 -2.66
CA LEU A 27 -10.44 -12.50 -2.76
C LEU A 27 -11.93 -12.85 -2.90
N ASP A 28 -12.28 -14.11 -3.15
CA ASP A 28 -13.69 -14.53 -3.19
C ASP A 28 -14.29 -14.65 -1.78
N PHE A 29 -13.44 -14.65 -0.75
CA PHE A 29 -13.82 -14.80 0.66
C PHE A 29 -13.76 -13.49 1.46
N ILE A 30 -13.40 -12.37 0.82
CA ILE A 30 -13.33 -11.06 1.48
C ILE A 30 -14.64 -10.28 1.28
N ASP A 31 -15.11 -9.66 2.37
CA ASP A 31 -16.16 -8.66 2.30
C ASP A 31 -15.62 -7.34 1.73
N THR A 32 -16.52 -6.47 1.27
CA THR A 32 -16.15 -5.11 0.89
C THR A 32 -15.71 -4.29 2.11
N ALA A 33 -14.74 -3.41 1.88
CA ALA A 33 -14.17 -2.51 2.87
C ALA A 33 -14.30 -1.07 2.39
N LYS A 34 -14.23 -0.11 3.32
CA LYS A 34 -14.18 1.31 2.94
C LYS A 34 -12.80 1.69 2.43
N TYR A 35 -11.76 1.16 3.07
CA TYR A 35 -10.37 1.40 2.73
C TYR A 35 -9.66 0.08 2.45
N CYS A 36 -8.79 0.09 1.44
CA CYS A 36 -7.81 -0.95 1.18
C CYS A 36 -6.42 -0.35 1.28
N ILE A 37 -5.62 -0.85 2.21
CA ILE A 37 -4.20 -0.51 2.37
C ILE A 37 -3.41 -1.67 1.77
N ASP A 38 -2.69 -1.41 0.69
CA ASP A 38 -1.82 -2.38 0.04
C ASP A 38 -0.38 -2.07 0.40
N ILE A 39 0.37 -3.02 0.96
CA ILE A 39 1.79 -2.80 1.28
C ILE A 39 2.68 -2.88 0.04
N ASN A 40 2.17 -3.39 -1.09
CA ASN A 40 2.89 -3.38 -2.35
C ASN A 40 2.98 -1.94 -2.88
N TYR A 41 4.18 -1.52 -3.24
CA TYR A 41 4.47 -0.18 -3.74
C TYR A 41 4.68 -0.12 -5.26
N ILE A 42 4.77 -1.29 -5.91
CA ILE A 42 5.07 -1.44 -7.34
C ILE A 42 3.78 -1.68 -8.12
N ASN A 43 3.70 -1.15 -9.35
CA ASN A 43 2.64 -1.43 -10.32
C ASN A 43 1.21 -1.16 -9.79
N ASN A 44 1.00 0.05 -9.27
CA ASN A 44 -0.27 0.47 -8.66
C ASN A 44 -1.51 0.34 -9.58
N LYS A 45 -1.35 0.25 -10.90
CA LYS A 45 -2.48 0.13 -11.83
C LYS A 45 -3.18 -1.22 -11.73
N LEU A 46 -2.42 -2.32 -11.68
CA LEU A 46 -2.98 -3.66 -11.60
C LEU A 46 -3.68 -3.88 -10.26
N ALA A 47 -2.97 -3.61 -9.16
CA ALA A 47 -3.53 -3.70 -7.81
C ALA A 47 -4.80 -2.87 -7.66
N LYS A 48 -4.79 -1.60 -8.11
CA LYS A 48 -5.98 -0.74 -8.07
C LYS A 48 -7.14 -1.29 -8.89
N SER A 49 -6.87 -1.90 -10.06
CA SER A 49 -7.91 -2.56 -10.87
C SER A 49 -8.56 -3.72 -10.10
N ILE A 50 -7.75 -4.60 -9.50
CA ILE A 50 -8.22 -5.75 -8.71
C ILE A 50 -9.04 -5.29 -7.50
N PHE A 51 -8.47 -4.40 -6.68
CA PHE A 51 -9.06 -4.02 -5.40
C PHE A 51 -10.21 -3.01 -5.51
N SER A 52 -10.38 -2.32 -6.64
CA SER A 52 -11.52 -1.41 -6.88
C SER A 52 -12.90 -2.07 -6.74
N LYS A 53 -12.98 -3.41 -6.82
CA LYS A 53 -14.21 -4.19 -6.61
C LYS A 53 -14.57 -4.37 -5.13
N TYR A 54 -13.58 -4.22 -4.25
CA TYR A 54 -13.68 -4.54 -2.83
C TYR A 54 -13.54 -3.30 -1.94
N THR A 55 -13.20 -2.14 -2.50
CA THR A 55 -12.94 -0.91 -1.72
C THR A 55 -13.33 0.39 -2.43
N ASP A 56 -13.78 1.37 -1.66
CA ASP A 56 -14.03 2.74 -2.14
C ASP A 56 -12.70 3.52 -2.29
N TYR A 57 -11.75 3.28 -1.38
CA TYR A 57 -10.47 3.98 -1.32
C TYR A 57 -9.31 2.99 -1.33
N TYR A 58 -8.36 3.19 -2.24
CA TYR A 58 -7.15 2.38 -2.36
C TYR A 58 -5.92 3.22 -2.01
N ILE A 59 -5.11 2.74 -1.07
CA ILE A 59 -3.87 3.35 -0.60
C ILE A 59 -2.72 2.38 -0.93
N SER A 60 -1.76 2.82 -1.75
CA SER A 60 -0.60 2.01 -2.14
C SER A 60 0.50 2.01 -1.07
N GLY A 61 1.42 1.05 -1.18
CA GLY A 61 2.54 0.90 -0.25
C GLY A 61 3.66 1.92 -0.41
N LEU A 62 3.56 2.87 -1.35
CA LEU A 62 4.63 3.85 -1.62
C LEU A 62 5.02 4.65 -0.37
N ASP A 63 4.04 5.17 0.36
CA ASP A 63 4.29 5.96 1.57
C ASP A 63 4.97 5.08 2.63
N MET A 64 4.50 3.85 2.83
CA MET A 64 5.11 2.87 3.73
C MET A 64 6.56 2.57 3.32
N PHE A 65 6.82 2.36 2.02
CA PHE A 65 8.15 2.12 1.48
C PHE A 65 9.12 3.27 1.78
N ILE A 66 8.67 4.52 1.65
CA ILE A 66 9.48 5.70 1.97
C ILE A 66 9.73 5.79 3.48
N PHE A 67 8.68 5.71 4.30
CA PHE A 67 8.83 5.87 5.75
C PHE A 67 9.68 4.75 6.38
N GLN A 68 9.56 3.50 5.92
CA GLN A 68 10.42 2.43 6.41
C GLN A 68 11.89 2.64 5.99
N ALA A 69 12.15 3.21 4.82
CA ALA A 69 13.50 3.50 4.36
C ALA A 69 14.13 4.66 5.17
N LEU A 70 13.34 5.71 5.46
CA LEU A 70 13.75 6.81 6.33
C LEU A 70 14.07 6.32 7.76
N ALA A 71 13.21 5.48 8.35
CA ALA A 71 13.49 4.89 9.65
C ALA A 71 14.74 3.99 9.64
N SER A 72 14.93 3.23 8.55
CA SER A 72 16.12 2.38 8.40
C SER A 72 17.41 3.21 8.28
N LEU A 73 17.35 4.36 7.59
CA LEU A 73 18.46 5.30 7.48
C LEU A 73 18.89 5.79 8.88
N ASP A 74 17.95 6.21 9.71
CA ASP A 74 18.28 6.71 11.04
C ASP A 74 18.88 5.62 11.93
N ILE A 75 18.37 4.38 11.84
CA ILE A 75 18.92 3.23 12.56
C ILE A 75 20.36 2.94 12.15
N TRP A 76 20.65 2.92 10.84
CA TRP A 76 21.98 2.56 10.33
C TRP A 76 23.05 3.58 10.67
N PHE A 77 22.69 4.86 10.66
CA PHE A 77 23.65 5.94 10.91
C PHE A 77 23.64 6.44 12.35
N SER A 78 22.69 5.98 13.18
CA SER A 78 22.49 6.46 14.57
C SER A 78 22.37 7.98 14.64
N GLU A 79 21.76 8.58 13.62
CA GLU A 79 21.54 10.02 13.44
C GLU A 79 20.17 10.23 12.78
N GLU A 80 19.52 11.37 13.05
CA GLU A 80 18.25 11.77 12.44
C GLU A 80 18.48 12.33 11.02
N LEU A 81 18.95 11.47 10.11
CA LEU A 81 19.19 11.85 8.70
C LEU A 81 17.88 11.98 7.93
N SER A 82 16.84 11.25 8.32
CA SER A 82 15.52 11.33 7.70
C SER A 82 14.92 12.74 7.79
N GLU A 83 15.17 13.47 8.87
CA GLU A 83 14.70 14.85 9.07
C GLU A 83 15.31 15.86 8.08
N LYS A 84 16.46 15.50 7.48
CA LYS A 84 17.14 16.32 6.47
C LYS A 84 16.59 16.08 5.06
N LEU A 85 15.70 15.10 4.88
CA LEU A 85 15.14 14.72 3.58
C LEU A 85 13.70 15.21 3.42
N ASN A 86 13.36 15.68 2.22
CA ASN A 86 12.02 16.14 1.91
C ASN A 86 11.16 15.00 1.35
N TYR A 87 10.14 14.60 2.12
CA TYR A 87 9.20 13.55 1.72
C TYR A 87 8.57 13.76 0.33
N LYS A 88 8.17 14.99 0.00
CA LYS A 88 7.51 15.27 -1.29
C LYS A 88 8.45 15.08 -2.47
N GLU A 89 9.70 15.50 -2.31
CA GLU A 89 10.74 15.30 -3.34
C GLU A 89 11.02 13.81 -3.54
N LEU A 90 11.08 13.02 -2.47
CA LEU A 90 11.24 11.55 -2.56
C LEU A 90 10.09 10.90 -3.34
N VAL A 91 8.85 11.29 -3.05
CA VAL A 91 7.66 10.80 -3.78
C VAL A 91 7.73 11.14 -5.27
N GLU A 92 8.18 12.35 -5.62
CA GLU A 92 8.30 12.79 -7.02
C GLU A 92 9.39 12.00 -7.76
N ILE A 93 10.55 11.77 -7.13
CA ILE A 93 11.63 10.98 -7.73
C ILE A 93 11.14 9.56 -8.02
N ILE A 94 10.57 8.88 -7.02
CA ILE A 94 10.16 7.46 -7.16
C ILE A 94 9.03 7.28 -8.18
N LYS A 95 8.14 8.27 -8.36
CA LYS A 95 7.07 8.19 -9.36
C LYS A 95 7.56 8.41 -10.80
N ASN A 96 8.75 8.97 -10.98
CA ASN A 96 9.34 9.27 -12.28
C ASN A 96 10.38 8.22 -12.72
N GLU A 97 10.68 7.24 -11.88
CA GLU A 97 11.42 6.00 -12.22
C GLU A 97 10.49 4.99 -12.91
#